data_AF-A0A0N5BF62-F1
#
_entry.id   AF-A0A0N5BF62-F1
#
_cell.length_a   1.000
_cell.length_b   1.000
_cell.length_c   1.000
_cell.angle_alpha   90.00
_cell.angle_beta   90.00
_cell.angle_gamma   90.00
#
_symmetry.space_group_name_H-M   'P 1'
#
loop_
_entity.id
_entity.type
_entity.pdbx_description
1 polymer ?
#
loop_
_entity_poly.entity_id
_entity_poly.type
_entity_poly.pdbx_seq_one_letter_code
_entity_poly.pdbx_strand_id
1 'polypeptide(L)'
;MKDLYKSFVTLISKLPKDPTKEGKRCFPTFLQQEVKRIFHEVEHENKAIDKNLCRLRFKALEKIHNNVYREAFPHDYKSGVTGVPLKYLERVNSSEVRKVLGLEKKPSFWQRITGKKVE
;
A
#
# COMPACT_ATOMS: atom_id res chain seq x y z
N MET A 1 20.13 2.89 -9.86
CA MET A 1 18.84 3.19 -9.21
C MET A 1 17.67 2.89 -10.12
N LYS A 2 17.75 3.28 -11.41
CA LYS A 2 16.76 2.96 -12.45
C LYS A 2 16.33 1.48 -12.52
N ASP A 3 17.26 0.54 -12.41
CA ASP A 3 16.91 -0.89 -12.47
C ASP A 3 16.11 -1.34 -11.24
N LEU A 4 16.49 -0.86 -10.04
CA LEU A 4 15.73 -1.12 -8.81
C LEU A 4 14.32 -0.54 -8.90
N TYR A 5 14.17 0.67 -9.43
CA TYR A 5 12.85 1.28 -9.66
C TYR A 5 11.98 0.39 -10.56
N LYS A 6 12.52 -0.06 -11.69
CA LYS A 6 11.81 -0.99 -12.59
C LYS A 6 11.40 -2.26 -11.86
N SER A 7 12.31 -2.87 -11.09
CA SER A 7 12.01 -4.07 -10.30
C SER A 7 10.86 -3.83 -9.31
N PHE A 8 10.85 -2.71 -8.59
CA PHE A 8 9.72 -2.36 -7.70
C PHE A 8 8.41 -2.22 -8.47
N VAL A 9 8.40 -1.46 -9.57
CA VAL A 9 7.18 -1.25 -10.37
C VAL A 9 6.63 -2.57 -10.90
N THR A 10 7.50 -3.44 -11.43
CA THR A 10 7.11 -4.76 -11.95
C THR A 10 6.60 -5.70 -10.85
N LEU A 11 7.18 -5.66 -9.64
CA LEU A 11 6.69 -6.47 -8.53
C LEU A 11 5.33 -5.96 -8.03
N ILE A 12 5.18 -4.64 -7.89
CA ILE A 12 3.94 -4.01 -7.42
C ILE A 12 2.79 -4.26 -8.39
N SER A 13 3.03 -4.27 -9.70
CA SER A 13 1.98 -4.54 -10.69
C SER A 13 1.40 -5.96 -10.62
N LYS A 14 2.09 -6.89 -9.95
CA LYS A 14 1.63 -8.27 -9.73
C LYS A 14 0.85 -8.44 -8.43
N LEU A 15 0.90 -7.46 -7.52
CA LEU A 15 0.17 -7.55 -6.25
C LEU A 15 -1.34 -7.48 -6.47
N PRO A 16 -2.13 -8.29 -5.73
CA PRO A 16 -3.58 -8.26 -5.84
C PRO A 16 -4.15 -6.93 -5.34
N LYS A 17 -5.13 -6.40 -6.05
CA LYS A 17 -5.90 -5.22 -5.61
C LYS A 17 -7.01 -5.68 -4.66
N ASP A 18 -7.16 -4.95 -3.56
CA ASP A 18 -8.24 -5.18 -2.61
C ASP A 18 -9.51 -4.49 -3.12
N PRO A 19 -10.60 -5.23 -3.42
CA PRO A 19 -11.83 -4.64 -3.95
C PRO A 19 -12.58 -3.77 -2.93
N THR A 20 -12.27 -3.90 -1.63
CA THR A 20 -12.94 -3.16 -0.55
C THR A 20 -12.27 -1.84 -0.22
N LYS A 21 -11.12 -1.55 -0.84
CA LYS A 21 -10.29 -0.36 -0.55
C LYS A 21 -10.01 0.41 -1.84
N GLU A 22 -10.37 1.68 -1.83
CA GLU A 22 -10.23 2.57 -2.98
C GLU A 22 -9.01 3.50 -2.88
N GLY A 23 -8.56 4.01 -4.03
CA GLY A 23 -7.50 5.00 -4.14
C GLY A 23 -6.23 4.64 -3.37
N LYS A 24 -5.74 5.58 -2.55
CA LYS A 24 -4.53 5.42 -1.72
C LYS A 24 -4.67 4.40 -0.58
N ARG A 25 -5.86 3.84 -0.35
CA ARG A 25 -6.04 2.74 0.62
C ARG A 25 -5.81 1.37 -0.01
N CYS A 26 -5.87 1.28 -1.33
CA CYS A 26 -5.47 0.08 -2.06
C CYS A 26 -3.94 -0.05 -2.00
N PHE A 27 -3.45 -1.15 -1.43
CA PHE A 27 -2.03 -1.34 -1.14
C PHE A 27 -1.11 -1.24 -2.38
N PRO A 28 -1.41 -1.91 -3.52
CA PRO A 28 -0.62 -1.76 -4.74
C PRO A 28 -0.58 -0.31 -5.25
N THR A 29 -1.73 0.39 -5.22
CA THR A 29 -1.82 1.80 -5.65
C THR A 29 -0.97 2.70 -4.78
N PHE A 30 -1.09 2.55 -3.46
CA PHE A 30 -0.29 3.29 -2.49
C PHE A 30 1.20 3.07 -2.71
N LEU A 31 1.64 1.80 -2.79
CA LEU A 31 3.04 1.47 -3.01
C LEU A 31 3.57 2.04 -4.32
N GLN A 32 2.80 1.98 -5.40
CA GLN A 32 3.22 2.53 -6.69
C GLN A 32 3.44 4.04 -6.61
N GLN A 33 2.55 4.77 -5.93
CA GLN A 33 2.69 6.21 -5.72
C GLN A 33 3.91 6.54 -4.85
N GLU A 34 4.12 5.81 -3.76
CA GLU A 34 5.27 6.03 -2.86
C GLU A 34 6.61 5.70 -3.52
N VAL A 35 6.70 4.58 -4.24
CA VAL A 35 7.91 4.24 -5.00
C VAL A 35 8.19 5.31 -6.05
N LYS A 36 7.17 5.74 -6.80
CA LYS A 36 7.35 6.82 -7.79
C LYS A 36 7.84 8.11 -7.13
N ARG A 37 7.22 8.53 -6.03
CA ARG A 37 7.60 9.73 -5.27
C ARG A 37 9.05 9.64 -4.79
N ILE A 38 9.41 8.57 -4.10
CA ILE A 38 10.74 8.41 -3.50
C ILE A 38 11.83 8.39 -4.59
N PHE A 39 11.63 7.67 -5.68
CA PHE A 39 12.63 7.62 -6.75
C PHE A 39 12.71 8.93 -7.54
N HIS A 40 11.61 9.69 -7.66
CA HIS A 40 11.64 11.05 -8.21
C HIS A 40 12.45 12.00 -7.32
N GLU A 41 12.27 11.97 -5.99
CA GLU A 41 13.07 12.78 -5.05
C GLU A 41 14.57 12.46 -5.15
N VAL A 42 14.92 11.20 -5.37
CA VAL A 42 16.32 10.77 -5.55
C VAL A 42 16.90 11.31 -6.85
N GLU A 43 16.13 11.30 -7.95
CA GLU A 43 16.60 11.75 -9.26
C GLU A 43 16.65 13.27 -9.39
N HIS A 44 15.69 14.00 -8.81
CA HIS A 44 15.53 15.44 -9.02
C HIS A 44 15.93 16.31 -7.83
N GLU A 45 15.88 15.79 -6.60
CA GLU A 45 16.15 16.58 -5.38
C GLU A 45 17.49 16.21 -4.73
N ASN A 46 18.35 15.46 -5.44
CA ASN A 46 19.67 14.98 -4.97
C ASN A 46 19.62 14.28 -3.60
N LYS A 47 18.50 13.63 -3.28
CA LYS A 47 18.31 12.95 -2.01
C LYS A 47 19.11 11.65 -1.98
N ALA A 48 20.01 11.51 -1.00
CA ALA A 48 20.79 10.29 -0.84
C ALA A 48 19.89 9.12 -0.42
N ILE A 49 19.95 8.02 -1.17
CA ILE A 49 19.39 6.72 -0.77
C ILE A 49 20.53 5.73 -0.52
N ASP A 50 20.45 5.04 0.62
CA ASP A 50 21.23 3.83 0.85
C ASP A 50 20.74 2.71 -0.09
N LYS A 51 21.57 2.38 -1.07
CA LYS A 51 21.30 1.35 -2.08
C LYS A 51 21.13 -0.04 -1.46
N ASN A 52 21.84 -0.34 -0.37
CA ASN A 52 21.75 -1.64 0.30
C ASN A 52 20.42 -1.77 1.04
N LEU A 53 20.02 -0.72 1.77
CA LEU A 53 18.72 -0.68 2.40
C LEU A 53 17.58 -0.76 1.38
N CYS A 54 17.71 -0.08 0.23
CA CYS A 54 16.73 -0.14 -0.85
C CYS A 54 16.56 -1.58 -1.39
N ARG A 55 17.68 -2.29 -1.62
CA ARG A 55 17.67 -3.72 -2.02
C ARG A 55 17.06 -4.62 -0.95
N LEU A 56 17.33 -4.35 0.33
CA LEU A 56 16.77 -5.12 1.43
C LEU A 56 15.25 -4.96 1.51
N ARG A 57 14.75 -3.73 1.33
CA ARG A 57 13.31 -3.44 1.24
C ARG A 57 12.66 -4.11 0.03
N PHE A 58 13.33 -4.12 -1.11
CA PHE A 58 12.84 -4.85 -2.30
C PHE A 58 12.68 -6.35 -2.00
N LYS A 59 13.71 -6.99 -1.45
CA LYS A 59 13.66 -8.41 -1.06
C LYS A 59 12.57 -8.69 -0.03
N ALA A 60 12.34 -7.79 0.92
CA ALA A 60 11.27 -7.94 1.90
C ALA A 60 9.88 -7.92 1.21
N LEU A 61 9.68 -7.01 0.26
CA LEU A 61 8.43 -6.95 -0.51
C LEU A 61 8.23 -8.21 -1.37
N GLU A 62 9.30 -8.73 -1.97
CA GLU A 62 9.28 -9.98 -2.76
C GLU A 62 8.89 -11.18 -1.88
N LYS A 63 9.41 -11.27 -0.66
CA LYS A 63 8.99 -12.31 0.31
C LYS A 63 7.50 -12.22 0.66
N ILE A 64 6.96 -11.01 0.79
CA ILE A 64 5.52 -10.79 1.04
C ILE A 64 4.71 -11.26 -0.17
N HIS A 65 5.08 -10.83 -1.38
CA HIS A 65 4.41 -11.24 -2.62
C HIS A 65 4.38 -12.76 -2.80
N ASN A 66 5.50 -13.43 -2.52
CA ASN A 66 5.64 -14.87 -2.67
C ASN A 66 5.12 -15.67 -1.47
N ASN A 67 4.41 -15.04 -0.53
CA ASN A 67 3.83 -15.71 0.65
C ASN A 67 4.83 -16.53 1.49
N VAL A 68 6.11 -16.18 1.46
CA VAL A 68 7.19 -16.98 2.09
C VAL A 68 6.91 -17.27 3.56
N TYR A 69 6.37 -16.30 4.30
CA TYR A 69 6.05 -16.48 5.73
C TYR A 69 4.82 -17.34 5.97
N ARG A 70 3.83 -17.30 5.06
CA ARG A 70 2.65 -18.18 5.14
C ARG A 70 3.03 -19.63 4.88
N GLU A 71 3.98 -19.87 3.98
CA GLU A 71 4.52 -21.20 3.69
C GLU A 71 5.39 -21.72 4.84
N ALA A 72 6.24 -20.87 5.40
CA ALA A 72 7.10 -21.23 6.53
C ALA A 72 6.31 -21.45 7.84
N PHE A 73 5.21 -20.72 8.03
CA PHE A 73 4.39 -20.76 9.23
C PHE A 73 2.90 -20.94 8.85
N PRO A 74 2.50 -22.12 8.37
CA PRO A 74 1.13 -22.35 7.92
C PRO A 74 0.17 -22.27 9.10
N HIS A 75 -0.96 -21.59 8.89
CA HIS A 75 -2.03 -21.47 9.87
C HIS A 75 -3.39 -21.41 9.20
N ASP A 76 -4.43 -21.89 9.89
CA ASP A 76 -5.82 -21.92 9.43
C ASP A 76 -6.72 -20.90 10.18
N TYR A 77 -6.12 -20.01 10.96
CA TYR A 77 -6.84 -19.00 11.73
C TYR A 77 -7.78 -18.16 10.87
N LYS A 78 -9.05 -18.15 11.25
CA LYS A 78 -10.10 -17.31 10.64
C LYS A 78 -10.29 -15.98 11.36
N SER A 79 -9.54 -15.75 12.44
CA SER A 79 -9.57 -14.56 13.28
C SER A 79 -8.17 -14.16 13.72
N GLY A 80 -7.97 -12.86 13.96
CA GLY A 80 -6.71 -12.36 14.51
C GLY A 80 -6.54 -12.66 16.01
N VAL A 81 -5.46 -12.15 16.61
CA VAL A 81 -5.14 -12.29 18.04
C VAL A 81 -6.26 -11.79 18.95
N THR A 82 -7.08 -10.85 18.48
CA THR A 82 -8.23 -10.29 19.21
C THR A 82 -9.51 -11.12 19.07
N GLY A 83 -9.46 -12.27 18.41
CA GLY A 83 -10.64 -13.13 18.16
C GLY A 83 -11.62 -12.59 17.12
N VAL A 84 -11.33 -11.44 16.50
CA VAL A 84 -12.21 -10.83 15.50
C VAL A 84 -12.07 -11.56 14.16
N PRO A 85 -13.18 -12.03 13.53
CA PRO A 85 -13.13 -12.71 12.25
C PRO A 85 -12.62 -11.84 11.11
N LEU A 86 -11.88 -12.42 10.16
CA LEU A 86 -11.33 -11.70 9.00
C LEU A 86 -12.41 -10.94 8.22
N LYS A 87 -13.54 -11.59 7.92
CA LYS A 87 -14.66 -10.97 7.19
C LYS A 87 -15.19 -9.71 7.88
N TYR A 88 -15.21 -9.71 9.21
CA TYR A 88 -15.65 -8.53 9.97
C TYR A 88 -14.61 -7.42 9.87
N LEU A 89 -13.31 -7.75 10.00
CA LEU A 89 -12.22 -6.79 9.83
C LEU A 89 -12.19 -6.17 8.42
N GLU A 90 -12.42 -6.98 7.38
CA GLU A 90 -12.52 -6.52 6.00
C GLU A 90 -13.69 -5.54 5.82
N ARG A 91 -14.87 -5.89 6.32
CA ARG A 91 -16.05 -5.02 6.26
C ARG A 91 -15.83 -3.71 7.00
N VAL A 92 -15.36 -3.74 8.25
CA VAL A 92 -15.14 -2.51 9.04
C VAL A 92 -14.06 -1.63 8.41
N ASN A 93 -13.06 -2.23 7.78
CA ASN A 93 -12.00 -1.50 7.09
C ASN A 93 -12.33 -1.11 5.65
N SER A 94 -13.51 -1.46 5.12
CA SER A 94 -13.90 -1.09 3.76
C SER A 94 -13.98 0.44 3.61
N SER A 95 -13.86 0.93 2.38
CA SER A 95 -14.04 2.36 2.10
C SER A 95 -15.42 2.86 2.52
N GLU A 96 -16.47 2.07 2.24
CA GLU A 96 -17.86 2.42 2.50
C GLU A 96 -18.13 2.55 4.00
N VAL A 97 -17.72 1.55 4.81
CA VAL A 97 -17.98 1.58 6.25
C VAL A 97 -17.20 2.71 6.91
N ARG A 98 -15.96 2.95 6.50
CA ARG A 98 -15.16 4.05 7.04
C ARG A 98 -15.73 5.42 6.71
N LYS A 99 -16.37 5.58 5.55
CA LYS A 99 -17.11 6.79 5.21
C LYS A 99 -18.26 7.04 6.18
N VAL A 100 -19.05 6.00 6.45
CA VAL A 100 -20.15 6.07 7.43
C VAL A 100 -19.64 6.40 8.83
N LEU A 101 -18.49 5.86 9.22
CA LEU A 101 -17.84 6.14 10.51
C LEU A 101 -17.12 7.50 10.57
N GLY A 102 -17.14 8.30 9.50
CA GLY A 102 -16.45 9.59 9.46
C GLY A 102 -14.92 9.50 9.48
N LEU A 103 -14.37 8.34 9.11
CA LEU A 103 -12.93 8.03 9.10
C LEU A 103 -12.26 8.36 7.75
N GLU A 104 -12.96 9.04 6.85
CA GLU A 104 -12.41 9.59 5.62
C GLU A 104 -11.57 10.85 5.89
N LYS A 105 -10.56 11.08 5.06
CA LYS A 105 -9.79 12.31 5.11
C LYS A 105 -10.72 13.46 4.74
N LYS A 106 -10.92 14.41 5.67
CA LYS A 106 -11.74 15.59 5.38
C LYS A 106 -11.15 16.33 4.17
N PRO A 107 -11.98 16.76 3.21
CA PRO A 107 -11.49 17.50 2.06
C PRO A 107 -10.82 18.79 2.53
N SER A 108 -9.65 19.08 1.95
CA SER A 108 -8.96 20.36 2.12
C SER A 108 -9.86 21.52 1.68
N PHE A 109 -9.63 22.70 2.24
CA PHE A 109 -10.39 23.92 1.92
C PHE A 109 -10.48 24.17 0.41
N TRP A 110 -9.37 24.00 -0.30
CA TRP A 110 -9.31 24.10 -1.77
C TRP A 110 -10.17 23.05 -2.49
N GLN A 111 -10.28 21.83 -1.97
CA GLN A 111 -11.11 20.77 -2.55
C GLN A 111 -12.60 21.06 -2.37
N ARG A 112 -12.98 21.73 -1.28
CA ARG A 112 -14.37 22.16 -1.05
C ARG A 112 -14.78 23.27 -2.01
N ILE A 113 -13.87 24.19 -2.33
CA ILE A 113 -14.12 25.33 -3.21
C ILE A 113 -14.11 24.94 -4.69
N THR A 114 -13.17 24.07 -5.09
CA THR A 114 -12.97 23.74 -6.52
C THR A 114 -13.76 22.52 -6.99
N GLY A 115 -14.39 21.77 -6.08
CA GLY A 115 -15.12 20.54 -6.40
C GLY A 115 -14.26 19.40 -6.95
N LYS A 116 -12.95 19.61 -7.13
CA LYS A 116 -12.02 18.59 -7.65
C LYS A 116 -11.69 17.57 -6.57
N LYS A 117 -12.14 16.33 -6.77
CA LYS A 117 -11.63 15.17 -6.03
C LYS A 117 -10.19 14.91 -6.48
N VAL A 118 -9.26 14.91 -5.54
CA VAL A 118 -7.88 14.45 -5.78
C VAL A 118 -7.84 13.00 -5.30
N GLU A 119 -7.74 12.06 -6.24
CA GLU A 119 -7.59 10.62 -5.98
C GLU A 119 -6.22 10.27 -5.38
#